data_AF-A0A820W6V3-F1
#
_entry.id   AF-A0A820W6V3-F1
#
_cell.length_a   1.000
_cell.length_b   1.000
_cell.length_c   1.000
_cell.angle_alpha   90.00
_cell.angle_beta   90.00
_cell.angle_gamma   90.00
#
_symmetry.space_group_name_H-M   'P 1'
#
loop_
_entity.id
_entity.type
_entity.pdbx_description
1 polymer ?
#
loop_
_entity_poly.entity_id
_entity_poly.type
_entity_poly.pdbx_seq_one_letter_code
_entity_poly.pdbx_strand_id
1 'polypeptide(L)'
;MSTAKQSIGWRCARRDMNCKAIIHTSRVTGKFDHWNGTFHCHESDSYETRKRNILVKIKNRVLDEYIPIKIIVEEEYRKANLSVEEKKSNASSCSHW
;
A
#
# COMPACT_ATOMS: atom_id res chain seq x y z
N MET A 1 33.21 -1.10 -17.04
CA MET A 1 32.20 -0.18 -16.46
C MET A 1 30.90 -0.96 -16.31
N SER A 2 30.50 -1.31 -15.09
CA SER A 2 29.20 -1.96 -14.86
C SER A 2 28.10 -0.95 -15.10
N THR A 3 27.31 -1.12 -16.15
CA THR A 3 26.09 -0.35 -16.37
C THR A 3 25.16 -0.57 -15.18
N ALA A 4 25.02 0.46 -14.33
CA ALA A 4 24.09 0.41 -13.22
C ALA A 4 22.69 0.12 -13.78
N LYS A 5 22.03 -0.94 -13.29
CA LYS A 5 20.67 -1.31 -13.74
C LYS A 5 19.76 -0.10 -13.65
N GLN A 6 19.26 0.36 -14.80
CA GLN A 6 18.49 1.61 -14.95
C GLN A 6 17.08 1.55 -14.36
N SER A 7 16.68 0.41 -13.79
CA SER A 7 15.34 0.17 -13.26
C SER A 7 15.33 -0.32 -11.79
N ILE A 8 14.17 -0.14 -11.14
CA ILE A 8 13.81 -0.66 -9.82
C ILE A 8 12.70 -1.68 -10.01
N GLY A 9 12.89 -2.88 -9.45
CA GLY A 9 11.89 -3.94 -9.43
C GLY A 9 10.98 -3.84 -8.20
N TRP A 10 9.67 -3.86 -8.43
CA TRP A 10 8.63 -3.88 -7.40
C TRP A 10 7.91 -5.22 -7.45
N ARG A 11 8.00 -5.97 -6.35
CA ARG A 11 7.33 -7.26 -6.22
C ARG A 11 5.89 -7.08 -5.73
N CYS A 12 4.98 -7.94 -6.20
CA CYS A 12 3.62 -8.01 -5.69
C CYS A 12 3.58 -8.06 -4.15
N ALA A 13 2.65 -7.33 -3.56
CA ALA A 13 2.52 -7.22 -2.10
C ALA A 13 1.83 -8.45 -1.46
N ARG A 14 1.11 -9.28 -2.23
CA ARG A 14 0.46 -10.52 -1.75
C ARG A 14 1.47 -11.66 -1.63
N ARG A 15 2.35 -11.54 -0.63
CA ARG A 15 3.36 -12.57 -0.30
C ARG A 15 2.72 -13.84 0.27
N ASP A 16 1.57 -13.71 0.90
CA ASP A 16 0.71 -14.80 1.39
C ASP A 16 0.32 -15.78 0.27
N MET A 17 0.15 -15.30 -0.96
CA MET A 17 -0.26 -16.10 -2.12
C MET A 17 0.92 -16.62 -2.96
N ASN A 18 2.16 -16.48 -2.47
CA ASN A 18 3.37 -16.83 -3.21
C ASN A 18 3.46 -16.19 -4.62
N CYS A 19 2.87 -15.00 -4.79
CA CYS A 19 2.88 -14.31 -6.08
C CYS A 19 4.31 -13.88 -6.46
N LYS A 20 4.74 -14.28 -7.65
CA LYS A 20 6.08 -13.98 -8.20
C LYS A 20 6.10 -12.87 -9.25
N ALA A 21 4.97 -12.18 -9.46
CA ALA A 21 4.89 -11.05 -10.37
C ALA A 21 5.77 -9.89 -9.88
N ILE A 22 6.56 -9.32 -10.80
CA ILE A 22 7.43 -8.17 -10.56
C ILE A 22 7.28 -7.19 -11.73
N ILE A 23 7.04 -5.92 -11.41
CA ILE A 23 7.12 -4.83 -12.38
C ILE A 23 8.44 -4.07 -12.19
N HIS A 24 9.02 -3.58 -13.27
CA HIS A 24 10.19 -2.73 -13.27
C HIS A 24 9.79 -1.32 -13.68
N THR A 25 10.37 -0.35 -12.98
CA THR A 25 10.19 1.07 -13.26
C THR A 25 11.53 1.73 -13.46
N SER A 26 11.62 2.76 -14.31
CA SER A 26 12.84 3.55 -14.45
C SER A 26 13.21 4.21 -13.12
N ARG A 27 14.49 4.14 -12.74
CA ARG A 27 15.02 4.86 -11.57
C ARG A 27 14.91 6.37 -11.69
N VAL A 28 14.96 6.88 -12.92
CA VAL A 28 15.04 8.32 -13.20
C VAL A 28 13.65 8.93 -13.28
N THR A 29 12.75 8.28 -14.02
CA THR A 29 11.41 8.85 -14.30
C THR A 29 10.31 8.24 -13.46
N GLY A 30 10.56 7.13 -12.76
CA GLY A 30 9.54 6.37 -12.03
C GLY A 30 8.51 5.69 -12.94
N LYS A 31 8.61 5.82 -14.26
CA LYS A 31 7.66 5.26 -15.21
C LYS A 31 7.85 3.76 -15.36
N PHE A 32 6.76 3.07 -15.69
CA PHE A 32 6.80 1.67 -16.07
C PHE A 32 7.82 1.44 -17.20
N ASP A 33 8.60 0.37 -17.06
CA ASP A 33 9.60 -0.07 -18.02
C ASP A 33 9.17 -1.41 -18.62
N HIS A 34 9.19 -2.47 -17.81
CA HIS A 34 8.76 -3.82 -18.21
C HIS A 34 8.35 -4.66 -16.98
N TRP A 35 7.96 -5.92 -17.18
CA TRP A 35 7.73 -6.89 -16.09
C TRP A 35 8.57 -8.15 -16.26
N ASN A 36 8.57 -9.04 -15.27
CA ASN A 36 9.31 -10.31 -15.31
C ASN A 36 8.62 -11.45 -16.10
N GLY A 37 7.57 -11.15 -16.87
CA GLY A 37 6.82 -12.15 -17.63
C GLY A 37 5.96 -13.09 -16.78
N THR A 38 5.84 -12.84 -15.48
CA THR A 38 4.99 -13.61 -14.57
C THR A 38 3.72 -12.82 -14.27
N PHE A 39 2.56 -13.38 -14.62
CA PHE A 39 1.26 -12.80 -14.28
C PHE A 39 0.89 -13.03 -12.81
N HIS A 40 -0.06 -12.24 -12.31
CA HIS A 40 -0.62 -12.47 -10.98
C HIS A 40 -1.43 -13.77 -10.96
N CYS A 41 -1.24 -14.57 -9.90
CA CYS A 41 -1.99 -15.81 -9.65
C CYS A 41 -3.25 -15.58 -8.80
N HIS A 42 -3.65 -14.33 -8.62
CA HIS A 42 -4.76 -13.91 -7.80
C HIS A 42 -5.40 -12.67 -8.43
N GLU A 43 -6.66 -12.41 -8.10
CA GLU A 43 -7.34 -11.19 -8.49
C GLU A 43 -6.81 -9.98 -7.71
N SER A 44 -7.12 -8.79 -8.22
CA SER A 44 -6.83 -7.55 -7.50
C SER A 44 -7.73 -7.43 -6.28
N ASP A 45 -7.14 -7.39 -5.10
CA ASP A 45 -7.85 -7.11 -3.86
C ASP A 45 -8.03 -5.58 -3.72
N SER A 46 -9.14 -5.09 -4.27
CA SER A 46 -9.48 -3.67 -4.27
C SER A 46 -9.70 -3.15 -2.85
N TYR A 47 -10.20 -3.99 -1.95
CA TYR A 47 -10.42 -3.68 -0.55
C TYR A 47 -9.09 -3.42 0.19
N GLU A 48 -8.16 -4.38 0.15
CA GLU A 48 -6.85 -4.23 0.79
C GLU A 48 -6.04 -3.09 0.19
N THR A 49 -6.16 -2.86 -1.12
CA THR A 49 -5.52 -1.73 -1.80
C THR A 49 -6.07 -0.40 -1.29
N ARG A 50 -7.40 -0.27 -1.19
CA ARG A 50 -8.06 0.93 -0.65
C ARG A 50 -7.67 1.16 0.81
N LYS A 51 -7.63 0.09 1.62
CA LYS A 51 -7.23 0.14 3.03
C LYS A 51 -5.81 0.68 3.19
N ARG A 52 -4.83 0.18 2.42
CA ARG A 52 -3.45 0.67 2.44
C ARG A 52 -3.35 2.15 2.06
N ASN A 53 -4.09 2.58 1.05
CA ASN A 53 -4.12 3.99 0.64
C ASN A 53 -4.59 4.91 1.77
N ILE A 54 -5.61 4.48 2.54
CA ILE A 54 -6.11 5.25 3.68
C ILE A 54 -5.07 5.31 4.80
N LEU A 55 -4.41 4.19 5.10
CA LEU A 55 -3.35 4.15 6.11
C LEU A 55 -2.16 5.05 5.75
N VAL A 56 -1.78 5.13 4.48
CA VAL A 56 -0.72 6.05 4.01
C VAL A 56 -1.15 7.51 4.23
N LYS A 57 -2.39 7.87 3.91
CA LYS A 57 -2.91 9.22 4.17
C LYS A 57 -2.89 9.57 5.65
N ILE A 58 -3.36 8.67 6.51
CA ILE A 58 -3.32 8.84 7.96
C ILE A 58 -1.88 9.04 8.43
N LYS A 59 -0.95 8.17 8.00
CA LYS A 59 0.47 8.26 8.38
C LYS A 59 1.08 9.61 7.99
N ASN A 60 0.85 10.07 6.76
CA ASN A 60 1.38 11.34 6.30
C ASN A 60 0.81 12.50 7.12
N ARG A 61 -0.50 12.52 7.34
CA ARG A 61 -1.15 13.56 8.16
C ARG A 61 -0.68 13.55 9.62
N VAL A 62 -0.42 12.38 10.22
CA VAL A 62 0.12 12.30 11.59
C VAL A 62 1.53 12.89 11.68
N LEU A 63 2.34 12.75 10.63
CA LEU A 63 3.70 13.32 10.60
C LEU A 63 3.69 14.83 10.37
N ASP A 64 2.67 15.34 9.66
CA ASP A 64 2.60 16.74 9.23
C ASP A 64 1.71 17.62 10.15
N GLU A 65 0.77 17.03 10.90
CA GLU A 65 -0.25 17.76 11.67
C GLU A 65 -0.10 17.54 13.18
N TYR A 66 -0.09 18.63 13.97
CA TYR A 66 -0.19 18.61 15.44
C TYR A 66 -1.62 18.33 15.94
N ILE A 67 -2.34 17.45 15.25
CA ILE A 67 -3.74 17.08 15.54
C ILE A 67 -3.75 15.68 16.19
N PRO A 68 -4.61 15.43 17.20
CA PRO A 68 -4.74 14.11 17.80
C PRO A 68 -5.01 13.01 16.75
N ILE A 69 -4.22 11.93 16.79
CA ILE A 69 -4.26 10.80 15.84
C ILE A 69 -5.68 10.27 15.64
N LYS A 70 -6.48 10.20 16.71
CA LYS A 70 -7.87 9.73 16.66
C LYS A 70 -8.72 10.53 15.68
N ILE A 71 -8.56 11.85 15.64
CA ILE A 71 -9.33 12.74 14.75
C ILE A 71 -8.93 12.50 13.30
N ILE A 72 -7.63 12.40 13.02
CA ILE A 72 -7.10 12.12 11.67
C ILE A 72 -7.63 10.78 11.17
N VAL A 73 -7.59 9.74 12.01
CA VAL A 73 -8.12 8.41 11.72
C VAL A 73 -9.61 8.52 11.37
N GLU A 74 -10.44 9.01 12.28
CA GLU A 74 -11.89 9.08 12.07
C GLU A 74 -12.28 9.87 10.81
N GLU A 75 -11.57 10.96 10.51
CA GLU A 75 -11.82 11.78 9.34
C GLU A 75 -11.48 11.04 8.03
N GLU A 76 -10.32 10.40 7.94
CA GLU A 76 -9.92 9.67 6.73
C GLU A 76 -10.80 8.43 6.51
N TYR A 77 -11.20 7.72 7.58
CA TYR A 77 -12.18 6.62 7.47
C TYR A 77 -13.56 7.12 7.03
N ARG A 78 -14.01 8.29 7.51
CA ARG A 78 -15.28 8.91 7.10
C ARG A 78 -15.24 9.32 5.63
N LYS A 79 -14.19 10.02 5.19
CA LYS A 79 -13.99 10.39 3.77
C LYS A 79 -13.99 9.17 2.86
N ALA A 80 -13.47 8.05 3.37
CA ALA A 80 -13.41 6.80 2.65
C ALA A 80 -14.72 6.02 2.63
N ASN A 81 -15.83 6.47 3.24
CA ASN A 81 -17.13 5.75 3.25
C ASN A 81 -17.01 4.26 3.59
N LEU A 82 -16.14 3.90 4.54
CA LEU A 82 -15.94 2.51 4.95
C LEU A 82 -17.04 2.07 5.94
N SER A 83 -17.50 0.83 5.80
CA SER A 83 -18.47 0.17 6.68
C SER A 83 -17.89 -0.05 8.08
N VAL A 84 -18.76 -0.34 9.05
CA VAL A 84 -18.35 -0.55 10.45
C VAL A 84 -17.46 -1.78 10.60
N GLU A 85 -17.69 -2.82 9.80
CA GLU A 85 -16.92 -4.06 9.75
C GLU A 85 -15.49 -3.79 9.25
N GLU A 86 -15.37 -2.96 8.21
CA GLU A 86 -14.08 -2.57 7.64
C GLU A 86 -13.23 -1.76 8.64
N LYS A 87 -13.88 -0.94 9.49
CA LYS A 87 -13.23 -0.19 10.59
C LYS A 87 -12.70 -1.11 11.69
N LYS A 88 -13.44 -2.17 12.05
CA LYS A 88 -13.09 -3.10 13.15
C LYS A 88 -11.87 -3.97 12.84
N SER A 89 -11.62 -4.28 11.57
CA SER A 89 -10.43 -5.07 11.15
C SER A 89 -9.09 -4.45 11.57
N ASN A 90 -9.05 -3.15 11.89
CA ASN A 90 -7.87 -2.44 12.38
C ASN A 90 -7.81 -2.26 13.91
N ALA A 91 -8.92 -2.44 14.63
CA ALA A 91 -8.92 -2.37 16.10
C ALA A 91 -8.26 -3.60 16.74
N SER A 92 -8.26 -4.74 16.03
CA SER A 92 -7.67 -6.00 16.52
C SER A 92 -6.15 -6.11 16.36
N SER A 93 -5.48 -5.16 15.70
CA SER A 93 -4.03 -5.23 15.43
C SER A 93 -3.19 -4.27 16.28
N CYS A 94 -3.78 -3.60 17.28
CA CYS A 94 -3.09 -2.69 18.18
C CYS A 94 -3.33 -3.08 19.66
N SER A 95 -3.11 -4.36 19.97
CA SER A 95 -3.17 -4.90 21.33
C SER A 95 -2.00 -5.84 21.63
N HIS A 96 -0.79 -5.46 21.21
CA HIS A 96 0.44 -5.87 21.88
C HIS A 96 1.40 -4.67 21.87
N TRP A 97 1.89 -4.37 23.06
CA TRP A 97 2.76 -3.26 23.42
C TRP A 97 4.10 -3.29 22.69
#